data_AF-A0A920LTL4-F1
#
_entry.id   AF-A0A920LTL4-F1
#
_cell.length_a   1.000
_cell.length_b   1.000
_cell.length_c   1.000
_cell.angle_alpha   90.00
_cell.angle_beta   90.00
_cell.angle_gamma   90.00
#
_symmetry.space_group_name_H-M   'P 1'
#
loop_
_entity.id
_entity.type
_entity.pdbx_description
1 polymer ?
#
loop_
_entity_poly.entity_id
_entity_poly.type
_entity_poly.pdbx_seq_one_letter_code
_entity_poly.pdbx_strand_id
1 'polypeptide(L)' 'MALPNIFAGVNQTIMMALSMVVIASMIGVKGLGVPVLRAISNQYLALGVMNGLAIVVLAILFDRVSQNLENVFKPILRA' A
#
# COMPACT_ATOMS: atom_id res chain seq x y z
N MET A 1 -7.15 -0.82 27.08
CA MET A 1 -5.86 -1.10 26.39
C MET A 1 -6.01 -1.90 25.07
N ALA A 2 -7.18 -2.45 24.70
CA ALA A 2 -7.32 -3.28 23.50
C ALA A 2 -7.54 -2.49 22.18
N LEU A 3 -8.39 -1.46 22.18
CA LEU A 3 -8.71 -0.66 20.98
C LEU A 3 -7.48 -0.04 20.27
N PRO A 4 -6.52 0.60 20.97
CA PRO A 4 -5.35 1.18 20.32
C PRO A 4 -4.50 0.11 19.60
N ASN A 5 -4.42 -1.08 20.18
CA ASN A 5 -3.64 -2.19 19.64
C ASN A 5 -4.30 -2.79 18.38
N ILE A 6 -5.64 -2.81 18.33
CA ILE A 6 -6.39 -3.22 17.14
C ILE A 6 -6.12 -2.26 15.98
N PHE A 7 -6.16 -0.94 16.21
CA PHE A 7 -5.88 0.05 15.18
C PHE A 7 -4.43 0.00 14.69
N ALA A 8 -3.46 -0.22 15.58
CA ALA A 8 -2.07 -0.47 15.18
C ALA A 8 -1.93 -1.73 14.30
N GLY A 9 -2.66 -2.81 14.65
CA GLY A 9 -2.70 -4.04 13.84
C GLY A 9 -3.34 -3.87 12.47
N VAL A 10 -4.39 -3.04 12.36
CA VAL A 10 -5.03 -2.69 11.07
C VAL A 10 -4.06 -1.92 10.17
N ASN A 11 -3.34 -0.94 10.73
CA ASN A 11 -2.35 -0.20 9.96
C ASN A 11 -1.24 -1.15 9.42
N GLN A 12 -0.78 -2.09 10.23
CA GLN A 12 0.21 -3.08 9.80
C GLN A 12 -0.31 -4.01 8.69
N THR A 13 -1.55 -4.47 8.78
CA THR A 13 -2.15 -5.33 7.73
C THR A 13 -2.32 -4.58 6.42
N ILE A 14 -2.68 -3.29 6.45
CA ILE A 14 -2.72 -2.44 5.25
C ILE A 14 -1.34 -2.32 4.62
N MET A 15 -0.31 -2.05 5.40
CA MET A 15 1.07 -1.92 4.90
C MET A 15 1.60 -3.23 4.30
N MET A 16 1.34 -4.37 4.95
CA MET A 16 1.70 -5.70 4.42
C MET A 16 0.94 -6.02 3.13
N ALA A 17 -0.35 -5.70 3.06
CA ALA A 17 -1.17 -5.94 1.87
C ALA A 17 -0.72 -5.09 0.67
N LEU A 18 -0.39 -3.81 0.90
CA LEU A 18 0.09 -2.92 -0.16
C LEU A 18 1.46 -3.36 -0.71
N SER A 19 2.34 -3.89 0.14
CA SER A 19 3.63 -4.46 -0.28
C SER A 19 3.48 -5.64 -1.24
N MET A 20 2.35 -6.36 -1.20
CA MET A 20 2.13 -7.58 -1.99
C MET A 20 1.51 -7.31 -3.38
N VAL A 21 1.07 -6.07 -3.67
CA VAL A 21 0.36 -5.71 -4.91
C VAL A 21 1.16 -6.05 -6.18
N VAL A 22 2.47 -5.87 -6.17
CA VAL A 22 3.34 -6.14 -7.33
C VAL A 22 3.46 -7.64 -7.58
N ILE A 23 3.66 -8.42 -6.53
CA ILE A 23 3.83 -9.89 -6.62
C ILE A 23 2.51 -10.56 -7.00
N ALA A 24 1.38 -10.09 -6.48
CA ALA A 24 0.06 -10.59 -6.87
C ALA A 24 -0.19 -10.49 -8.38
N SER A 25 0.39 -9.47 -9.02
CA SER A 25 0.29 -9.28 -10.48
C SER A 25 1.05 -10.34 -11.28
N MET A 26 2.05 -11.02 -10.68
CA MET A 26 2.79 -12.13 -11.30
C MET A 26 1.96 -13.41 -11.41
N ILE A 27 0.92 -13.56 -10.59
CA ILE A 27 0.03 -14.74 -10.57
C ILE A 27 -1.20 -14.51 -11.47
N GLY A 28 -1.22 -13.40 -12.24
CA GLY A 28 -2.30 -13.10 -13.19
C GLY A 28 -3.48 -12.33 -12.60
N VAL A 29 -3.34 -11.80 -11.37
CA VAL A 29 -4.34 -10.90 -10.78
C VAL A 29 -4.38 -9.60 -11.58
N LYS A 30 -5.58 -9.19 -12.02
CA LYS A 30 -5.78 -7.88 -12.64
C LYS A 30 -5.61 -6.79 -11.59
N GLY A 31 -4.71 -5.84 -11.83
CA GLY A 31 -4.44 -4.77 -10.87
C GLY A 31 -3.33 -3.82 -11.28
N LEU A 32 -2.94 -2.96 -10.34
CA LEU A 32 -1.98 -1.88 -10.53
C LEU A 32 -0.56 -2.37 -10.87
N GLY A 33 -0.17 -3.59 -10.49
CA GLY A 33 1.15 -4.13 -10.80
C GLY A 33 1.28 -4.79 -12.18
N VAL A 34 0.18 -5.01 -12.92
CA VAL A 34 0.21 -5.55 -14.30
C VAL A 34 1.05 -4.68 -15.26
N PRO A 35 0.87 -3.34 -15.33
CA PRO A 35 1.69 -2.51 -16.21
C PRO A 35 3.18 -2.48 -15.79
N VAL A 36 3.48 -2.62 -14.50
CA VAL A 36 4.86 -2.76 -14.00
C VAL A 36 5.48 -4.07 -14.47
N LEU A 37 4.78 -5.18 -14.27
CA LEU A 37 5.24 -6.50 -14.70
C LEU A 37 5.45 -6.59 -16.20
N ARG A 38 4.54 -6.01 -16.99
CA ARG A 38 4.68 -5.93 -18.46
C ARG A 38 5.89 -5.10 -18.88
N ALA A 39 6.15 -3.98 -18.21
CA ALA A 39 7.32 -3.16 -18.51
C ALA A 39 8.63 -3.90 -18.19
N ILE A 40 8.68 -4.64 -17.08
CA ILE A 40 9.82 -5.51 -16.72
C ILE A 40 9.98 -6.63 -17.76
N SER A 41 8.89 -7.30 -18.12
CA SER A 41 8.90 -8.41 -19.09
C SER A 41 9.33 -7.99 -20.49
N ASN A 42 9.07 -6.73 -20.89
CA ASN A 42 9.45 -6.18 -22.18
C ASN A 42 10.80 -5.44 -22.13
N GLN A 43 11.57 -5.55 -21.05
CA GLN A 43 12.85 -4.84 -20.82
C GLN A 43 12.75 -3.30 -20.90
N TYR A 44 11.56 -2.74 -20.79
CA TYR A 44 11.35 -1.29 -20.76
C TYR A 44 11.47 -0.76 -19.33
N LEU A 45 12.71 -0.66 -18.83
CA LEU A 45 12.99 -0.24 -17.45
C LEU A 45 12.39 1.14 -17.12
N ALA A 46 12.50 2.10 -18.04
CA ALA A 46 11.96 3.45 -17.85
C ALA A 46 10.44 3.46 -17.62
N LEU A 47 9.69 2.67 -18.41
CA LEU A 47 8.25 2.47 -18.23
C LEU A 47 7.95 1.74 -16.92
N GLY A 48 8.79 0.77 -16.53
CA GLY A 48 8.65 0.04 -15.26
C GLY A 48 8.79 0.96 -14.06
N VAL A 49 9.76 1.87 -14.07
CA VAL A 49 9.98 2.86 -13.01
C VAL A 49 8.85 3.88 -12.94
N MET A 50 8.39 4.41 -14.08
CA MET A 50 7.25 5.34 -14.14
C MET A 50 5.98 4.70 -13.55
N ASN A 51 5.68 3.46 -13.94
CA ASN A 51 4.53 2.73 -13.41
C ASN A 51 4.71 2.39 -11.92
N GLY A 52 5.93 2.02 -11.50
CA GLY A 52 6.25 1.75 -10.09
C GLY A 52 6.10 2.98 -9.21
N LEU A 53 6.56 4.15 -9.68
CA LEU A 53 6.40 5.43 -8.98
C LEU A 53 4.93 5.79 -8.78
N ALA A 54 4.07 5.55 -9.77
CA ALA A 54 2.63 5.76 -9.62
C ALA A 54 2.03 4.91 -8.48
N ILE A 55 2.48 3.65 -8.34
CA ILE A 55 2.05 2.76 -7.24
C ILE A 55 2.59 3.26 -5.90
N VAL A 56 3.85 3.70 -5.84
CA VAL A 56 4.46 4.24 -4.62
C VAL A 56 3.70 5.49 -4.13
N VAL A 57 3.33 6.40 -5.04
CA VAL A 57 2.53 7.58 -4.69
C VAL A 57 1.17 7.18 -4.11
N LEU A 58 0.50 6.19 -4.71
CA LEU A 58 -0.75 5.65 -4.16
C LEU A 58 -0.54 5.02 -2.78
N ALA A 59 0.54 4.27 -2.58
CA ALA A 59 0.87 3.67 -1.29
C ALA A 59 1.10 4.74 -0.20
N ILE A 60 1.78 5.84 -0.53
CA ILE A 60 1.99 6.97 0.39
C ILE A 60 0.66 7.66 0.74
N LEU A 61 -0.26 7.78 -0.23
CA LEU A 61 -1.59 8.32 0.04
C LEU A 61 -2.38 7.43 1.00
N PHE A 62 -2.35 6.12 0.80
CA PHE A 62 -2.99 5.17 1.72
C PHE A 62 -2.37 5.21 3.12
N ASP A 63 -1.04 5.25 3.21
CA ASP A 63 -0.31 5.39 4.47
C ASP A 63 -0.73 6.67 5.22
N ARG A 64 -0.80 7.80 4.51
CA ARG A 64 -1.30 9.05 5.10
C ARG A 64 -2.73 8.94 5.60
N VAL A 65 -3.65 8.34 4.84
CA VAL A 65 -5.05 8.20 5.26
C VAL A 65 -5.15 7.31 6.51
N SER A 66 -4.40 6.21 6.53
CA SER A 66 -4.34 5.29 7.67
C SER A 66 -3.81 5.98 8.93
N GLN A 67 -2.72 6.74 8.83
CA GLN A 67 -2.17 7.51 9.95
C GLN A 67 -3.10 8.63 10.42
N ASN A 68 -3.80 9.31 9.51
CA ASN A 68 -4.80 10.32 9.90
C ASN A 68 -5.95 9.69 10.69
N LEU A 69 -6.41 8.50 10.27
CA LEU A 69 -7.44 7.77 10.99
C LEU A 69 -6.97 7.40 12.41
N GLU A 70 -5.73 6.94 12.57
CA GLU A 70 -5.13 6.67 13.88
C GLU A 70 -5.08 7.95 14.75
N ASN A 71 -4.66 9.07 14.17
CA ASN A 71 -4.54 10.35 14.88
C ASN A 71 -5.88 10.91 15.36
N VAL A 72 -6.96 10.70 14.61
CA VAL A 72 -8.33 11.12 14.99
C VAL A 72 -8.86 10.32 16.19
N PHE A 73 -8.50 9.04 16.31
CA PHE A 73 -8.95 8.18 17.40
C PHE A 73 -8.07 8.27 18.67
N LYS A 74 -6.81 8.68 18.52
CA LYS A 74 -5.87 8.90 19.62
C LYS A 74 -6.41 9.78 20.78
N PRO A 75 -7.15 10.88 20.57
CA PRO A 75 -7.75 11.66 21.66
C PRO A 75 -8.90 10.95 22.38
N ILE A 76 -9.71 10.14 21.68
CA ILE A 76 -10.84 9.39 22.27
C ILE A 76 -10.33 8.30 23.23
N LEU A 77 -9.15 7.76 22.94
CA LEU A 77 -8.54 6.67 23.72
C LEU A 77 -7.74 7.15 24.93
N ARG A 78 -7.53 8.46 25.07
CA ARG A 78 -6.83 9.11 26.19
C ARG A 78 -7.78 9.79 27.18
N ALA A 79 -9.09 9.81 26.91
CA ALA A 79 -10.16 10.21 27.82
C ALA A 79 -10.77 8.98 28.51
#